data_AF-A0A378JL90-F1
#
_entry.id   AF-A0A378JL90-F1
#
_cell.length_a   1.000
_cell.length_b   1.000
_cell.length_c   1.000
_cell.angle_alpha   90.00
_cell.angle_beta   90.00
_cell.angle_gamma   90.00
#
_symmetry.space_group_name_H-M   'P 1'
#
loop_
_entity.id
_entity.type
_entity.pdbx_description
1 polymer ?
#
loop_
_entity_poly.entity_id
_entity_poly.type
_entity_poly.pdbx_seq_one_letter_code
_entity_poly.pdbx_strand_id
1 'polypeptide(L)'
;MPIARDIVQAAKRGDIETVQDYLKAGNNVNEQDRKGRTLLFSAVKKDQQEMVNFLLNNNANPTIATEDNETPLHRASVNEFLNIMTMLLNKGANINAQDEDQNTPLHYAVERKKEKAVDLLITHNADATIRNNKGLTPLHKILVIEGMQYTPEEIGMTYIYDKKLAKMLEAIDGPDHIFSKKTNIAQTLITKGNAKLDMIIHHEDSDSYLNIYEYAKAQEVPYEILDFIKEAWERFQQAQTVTPALTVFFLI
;
A
#
# COMPACT_ATOMS: atom_id res chain seq x y z
N MET A 1 28.30 7.69 -20.25
CA MET A 1 29.12 6.81 -19.40
C MET A 1 28.32 6.58 -18.11
N PRO A 2 28.29 5.37 -17.52
CA PRO A 2 27.62 5.18 -16.23
C PRO A 2 28.35 6.04 -15.17
N ILE A 3 27.58 6.54 -14.19
CA ILE A 3 28.14 7.38 -13.13
C ILE A 3 29.32 6.70 -12.43
N ALA A 4 30.35 7.50 -12.11
CA ALA A 4 31.58 6.99 -11.54
C ALA A 4 31.35 6.39 -10.15
N ARG A 5 32.04 5.28 -9.86
CA ARG A 5 31.81 4.46 -8.67
C ARG A 5 32.11 5.21 -7.38
N ASP A 6 33.14 6.04 -7.38
CA ASP A 6 33.54 6.92 -6.29
C ASP A 6 32.45 7.94 -5.93
N ILE A 7 31.83 8.59 -6.92
CA ILE A 7 30.73 9.54 -6.70
C ILE A 7 29.50 8.83 -6.10
N VAL A 8 29.19 7.62 -6.56
CA VAL A 8 28.14 6.79 -5.95
C VAL A 8 28.47 6.44 -4.48
N GLN A 9 29.74 6.22 -4.15
CA GLN A 9 30.15 5.97 -2.76
C GLN A 9 30.10 7.22 -1.90
N ALA A 10 30.42 8.39 -2.45
CA ALA A 10 30.26 9.68 -1.78
C ALA A 10 28.80 9.89 -1.37
N ALA A 11 27.85 9.70 -2.30
CA ALA A 11 26.42 9.77 -1.99
C ALA A 11 25.98 8.77 -0.91
N LYS A 12 26.51 7.54 -0.90
CA LYS A 12 26.20 6.52 0.12
C LYS A 12 26.74 6.85 1.51
N ARG A 13 27.79 7.67 1.59
CA ARG A 13 28.44 8.10 2.83
C ARG A 13 27.96 9.46 3.33
N GLY A 14 27.16 10.17 2.55
CA GLY A 14 26.72 11.52 2.86
C GLY A 14 27.77 12.60 2.58
N ASP A 15 28.78 12.31 1.75
CA ASP A 15 29.81 13.27 1.37
C ASP A 15 29.27 14.28 0.34
N ILE A 16 28.62 15.33 0.86
CA ILE A 16 27.97 16.38 0.07
C ILE A 16 29.00 17.18 -0.73
N GLU A 17 30.20 17.42 -0.20
CA GLU A 17 31.23 18.21 -0.88
C GLU A 17 31.65 17.55 -2.19
N THR A 18 32.01 16.27 -2.15
CA THR A 18 32.38 15.50 -3.34
C THR A 18 31.24 15.46 -4.37
N VAL A 19 30.00 15.25 -3.92
CA VAL A 19 28.83 15.22 -4.83
C VAL A 19 28.54 16.63 -5.37
N GLN A 20 28.70 17.67 -4.58
CA GLN A 20 28.49 19.04 -5.01
C GLN A 20 29.50 19.46 -6.08
N ASP A 21 30.76 19.11 -5.91
CA ASP A 21 31.80 19.39 -6.91
C ASP A 21 31.55 18.62 -8.21
N TYR A 22 31.09 17.37 -8.09
CA TYR A 22 30.63 16.59 -9.25
C TYR A 22 29.52 17.33 -10.03
N LEU A 23 28.51 17.86 -9.34
CA LEU A 23 27.41 18.59 -9.99
C LEU A 23 27.86 19.95 -10.56
N LYS A 24 28.72 20.68 -9.85
CA LYS A 24 29.29 21.96 -10.34
C LYS A 24 30.11 21.80 -11.61
N ALA A 25 30.73 20.63 -11.81
CA ALA A 25 31.43 20.30 -13.05
C ALA A 25 30.47 20.06 -14.25
N GLY A 26 29.15 20.23 -14.06
CA GLY A 26 28.14 20.13 -15.13
C GLY A 26 27.59 18.72 -15.35
N ASN A 27 27.93 17.76 -14.47
CA ASN A 27 27.40 16.40 -14.57
C ASN A 27 25.92 16.37 -14.18
N ASN A 28 25.19 15.42 -14.75
CA ASN A 28 23.76 15.32 -14.52
C ASN A 28 23.47 14.55 -13.21
N VAL A 29 22.76 15.19 -12.29
CA VAL A 29 22.34 14.61 -10.99
C VAL A 29 21.55 13.31 -11.12
N ASN A 30 20.90 13.11 -12.27
CA ASN A 30 20.05 11.97 -12.59
C ASN A 30 20.77 10.85 -13.34
N GLU A 31 22.09 10.91 -13.49
CA GLU A 31 22.86 9.82 -14.07
C GLU A 31 22.69 8.52 -13.29
N GLN A 32 22.58 7.43 -14.05
CA GLN A 32 22.38 6.10 -13.51
C GLN A 32 23.67 5.27 -13.63
N ASP A 33 23.91 4.41 -12.65
CA ASP A 33 24.92 3.36 -12.76
C ASP A 33 24.40 2.17 -13.59
N ARG A 34 25.22 1.13 -13.74
CA ARG A 34 24.89 -0.10 -14.51
C ARG A 34 23.77 -0.96 -13.88
N LYS A 35 23.08 -0.48 -12.86
CA LYS A 35 21.89 -1.12 -12.27
C LYS A 35 20.70 -0.17 -12.28
N GLY A 36 20.74 0.88 -13.09
CA GLY A 36 19.74 1.94 -13.11
C GLY A 36 19.72 2.83 -11.85
N ARG A 37 20.71 2.77 -10.97
CA ARG A 37 20.64 3.53 -9.69
C ARG A 37 21.19 4.94 -9.86
N THR A 38 20.43 5.92 -9.41
CA THR A 38 20.89 7.32 -9.27
C THR A 38 21.66 7.54 -7.96
N LEU A 39 22.29 8.71 -7.82
CA LEU A 39 22.83 9.16 -6.53
C LEU A 39 21.73 9.24 -5.46
N LEU A 40 20.54 9.73 -5.83
CA LEU A 40 19.40 9.82 -4.92
C LEU A 40 19.01 8.44 -4.40
N PHE A 41 18.84 7.45 -5.28
CA PHE A 41 18.54 6.08 -4.88
C PHE A 41 19.61 5.52 -3.94
N SER A 42 20.89 5.77 -4.24
CA SER A 42 22.01 5.30 -3.43
C SER A 42 22.06 5.94 -2.04
N ALA A 43 21.75 7.22 -1.92
CA ALA A 43 21.64 7.95 -0.65
C ALA A 43 20.44 7.44 0.18
N VAL A 44 19.28 7.24 -0.45
CA VAL A 44 18.08 6.68 0.21
C VAL A 44 18.35 5.27 0.74
N LYS A 45 19.01 4.41 -0.05
CA LYS A 45 19.38 3.05 0.39
C LYS A 45 20.29 3.02 1.63
N LYS A 46 20.93 4.14 1.97
CA LYS A 46 21.85 4.29 3.09
C LYS A 46 21.34 5.26 4.17
N ASP A 47 20.08 5.67 4.11
CA ASP A 47 19.45 6.61 5.04
C ASP A 47 20.23 7.93 5.20
N GLN A 48 20.85 8.40 4.11
CA GLN A 48 21.62 9.65 4.12
C GLN A 48 20.70 10.87 3.94
N GLN A 49 19.97 11.23 4.99
CA GLN A 49 18.90 12.24 4.93
C GLN A 49 19.36 13.60 4.39
N GLU A 50 20.50 14.11 4.84
CA GLU A 50 21.05 15.39 4.37
C GLU A 50 21.43 15.34 2.89
N MET A 51 22.07 14.26 2.45
CA MET A 51 22.39 14.02 1.04
C MET A 51 21.14 13.90 0.19
N VAL A 52 20.10 13.20 0.67
CA VAL A 52 18.80 13.10 -0.02
C VAL A 52 18.20 14.48 -0.20
N ASN A 53 18.13 15.29 0.86
CA ASN A 53 17.64 16.66 0.78
C ASN A 53 18.46 17.51 -0.20
N PHE A 54 19.80 17.43 -0.11
CA PHE A 54 20.72 18.11 -1.02
C PHE A 54 20.44 17.75 -2.48
N LEU A 55 20.37 16.47 -2.82
CA LEU A 55 20.11 15.99 -4.18
C LEU A 55 18.75 16.44 -4.69
N LEU A 56 17.69 16.34 -3.88
CA LEU A 56 16.33 16.78 -4.24
C LEU A 56 16.22 18.30 -4.42
N ASN A 57 17.06 19.09 -3.74
CA ASN A 57 17.16 20.54 -3.95
C ASN A 57 18.05 20.91 -5.15
N ASN A 58 18.84 19.96 -5.65
CA ASN A 58 19.60 20.07 -6.90
C ASN A 58 18.91 19.32 -8.06
N ASN A 59 17.57 19.26 -8.05
CA ASN A 59 16.74 18.70 -9.12
C ASN A 59 16.94 17.20 -9.41
N ALA A 60 17.37 16.41 -8.42
CA ALA A 60 17.28 14.96 -8.52
C ALA A 60 15.81 14.53 -8.67
N ASN A 61 15.52 13.71 -9.68
CA ASN A 61 14.20 13.22 -9.97
C ASN A 61 13.90 11.98 -9.09
N PRO A 62 12.92 12.05 -8.16
CA PRO A 62 12.59 10.94 -7.27
C PRO A 62 11.82 9.81 -7.96
N THR A 63 11.44 9.94 -9.23
CA THR A 63 10.70 8.91 -9.98
C THR A 63 11.60 7.96 -10.76
N ILE A 64 12.89 8.26 -10.90
CA ILE A 64 13.83 7.40 -11.64
C ILE A 64 14.00 6.08 -10.88
N ALA A 65 13.64 5.00 -11.55
CA ALA A 65 13.73 3.65 -11.03
C ALA A 65 15.05 2.97 -11.40
N THR A 66 15.38 1.92 -10.64
CA THR A 66 16.43 0.96 -11.01
C THR A 66 16.00 0.06 -12.16
N GLU A 67 16.88 -0.84 -12.60
CA GLU A 67 16.54 -1.85 -13.63
C GLU A 67 15.37 -2.77 -13.21
N ASP A 68 15.18 -3.00 -11.91
CA ASP A 68 14.09 -3.80 -11.36
C ASP A 68 12.79 -2.96 -11.16
N ASN A 69 12.69 -1.80 -11.81
CA ASN A 69 11.65 -0.77 -11.60
C ASN A 69 11.50 -0.27 -10.14
N GLU A 70 12.44 -0.59 -9.25
CA GLU A 70 12.43 -0.10 -7.87
C GLU A 70 12.74 1.41 -7.82
N THR A 71 11.82 2.21 -7.30
CA THR A 71 12.03 3.65 -7.07
C THR A 71 12.63 3.94 -5.67
N PRO A 72 13.21 5.14 -5.43
CA PRO A 72 13.64 5.53 -4.09
C PRO A 72 12.55 5.39 -3.02
N LEU A 73 11.28 5.65 -3.37
CA LEU A 73 10.16 5.53 -2.43
C LEU A 73 9.94 4.08 -1.98
N HIS A 74 10.05 3.10 -2.88
CA HIS A 74 10.00 1.67 -2.49
C HIS A 74 11.05 1.37 -1.41
N ARG A 75 12.30 1.77 -1.64
CA ARG A 75 13.40 1.50 -0.71
C ARG A 75 13.22 2.19 0.64
N ALA A 76 12.70 3.42 0.64
CA ALA A 76 12.39 4.15 1.86
C ALA A 76 11.24 3.50 2.64
N SER A 77 10.21 3.01 1.95
CA SER A 77 9.06 2.31 2.54
C SER A 77 9.43 0.97 3.17
N VAL A 78 10.30 0.17 2.54
CA VAL A 78 10.83 -1.08 3.10
C VAL A 78 11.45 -0.88 4.49
N ASN A 79 12.11 0.26 4.71
CA ASN A 79 12.88 0.53 5.93
C ASN A 79 12.21 1.52 6.89
N GLU A 80 11.03 2.05 6.57
CA GLU A 80 10.34 3.09 7.35
C GLU A 80 11.16 4.39 7.51
N PHE A 81 11.87 4.82 6.46
CA PHE A 81 12.60 6.10 6.49
C PHE A 81 11.65 7.28 6.29
N LEU A 82 10.81 7.56 7.29
CA LEU A 82 9.68 8.50 7.21
C LEU A 82 10.08 9.89 6.71
N ASN A 83 11.19 10.45 7.22
CA ASN A 83 11.68 11.75 6.77
C ASN A 83 12.02 11.73 5.27
N ILE A 84 12.69 10.68 4.81
CA ILE A 84 13.01 10.49 3.39
C ILE A 84 11.73 10.29 2.57
N MET A 85 10.78 9.48 3.04
CA MET A 85 9.50 9.27 2.35
C MET A 85 8.76 10.60 2.15
N THR A 86 8.66 11.41 3.19
CA THR A 86 8.06 12.76 3.12
C THR A 86 8.80 13.65 2.12
N MET A 87 10.13 13.70 2.17
CA MET A 87 10.92 14.48 1.21
C MET A 87 10.69 14.05 -0.24
N LEU A 88 10.66 12.73 -0.49
CA LEU A 88 10.42 12.17 -1.82
C LEU A 88 9.02 12.51 -2.33
N LEU A 89 7.98 12.31 -1.51
CA LEU A 89 6.59 12.62 -1.88
C LEU A 89 6.39 14.11 -2.15
N ASN A 90 6.95 14.99 -1.32
CA ASN A 90 6.93 16.44 -1.52
C ASN A 90 7.63 16.87 -2.82
N LYS A 91 8.54 16.05 -3.33
CA LYS A 91 9.27 16.28 -4.59
C LYS A 91 8.68 15.52 -5.78
N GLY A 92 7.46 15.00 -5.64
CA GLY A 92 6.70 14.38 -6.73
C GLY A 92 7.05 12.91 -6.99
N ALA A 93 7.55 12.18 -5.99
CA ALA A 93 7.65 10.73 -6.10
C ALA A 93 6.27 10.11 -6.38
N ASN A 94 6.21 9.19 -7.35
CA ASN A 94 4.97 8.47 -7.61
C ASN A 94 4.69 7.50 -6.45
N ILE A 95 3.67 7.82 -5.65
CA ILE A 95 3.25 7.04 -4.49
C ILE A 95 2.78 5.62 -4.84
N ASN A 96 2.28 5.45 -6.07
CA ASN A 96 1.74 4.20 -6.62
C ASN A 96 2.69 3.60 -7.67
N ALA A 97 3.97 3.97 -7.67
CA ALA A 97 4.95 3.34 -8.57
C ALA A 97 4.93 1.82 -8.37
N GLN A 98 5.07 1.07 -9.46
CA GLN A 98 5.08 -0.39 -9.45
C GLN A 98 6.46 -0.86 -9.88
N ASP A 99 7.06 -1.76 -9.09
CA ASP A 99 8.33 -2.42 -9.44
C ASP A 99 8.12 -3.55 -10.47
N GLU A 100 9.16 -4.33 -10.79
CA GLU A 100 9.09 -5.44 -11.76
C GLU A 100 8.02 -6.50 -11.37
N ASP A 101 7.81 -6.70 -10.07
CA ASP A 101 6.77 -7.60 -9.53
C ASP A 101 5.39 -6.94 -9.45
N GLN A 102 5.25 -5.71 -9.95
CA GLN A 102 4.09 -4.85 -9.81
C GLN A 102 3.73 -4.49 -8.34
N ASN A 103 4.65 -4.67 -7.39
CA ASN A 103 4.45 -4.22 -6.02
C ASN A 103 4.63 -2.71 -5.94
N THR A 104 3.80 -2.06 -5.12
CA THR A 104 3.91 -0.63 -4.80
C THR A 104 4.71 -0.40 -3.52
N PRO A 105 5.14 0.83 -3.19
CA PRO A 105 5.74 1.13 -1.89
C PRO A 105 4.85 0.70 -0.71
N LEU A 106 3.52 0.76 -0.87
CA LEU A 106 2.56 0.30 0.13
C LEU A 106 2.59 -1.23 0.32
N HIS A 107 2.73 -2.02 -0.75
CA HIS A 107 2.91 -3.47 -0.63
C HIS A 107 4.11 -3.80 0.26
N TYR A 108 5.25 -3.13 0.04
CA TYR A 108 6.44 -3.35 0.86
C TYR A 108 6.32 -2.86 2.29
N ALA A 109 5.71 -1.69 2.51
CA ALA A 109 5.49 -1.18 3.85
C ALA A 109 4.66 -2.16 4.69
N VAL A 110 3.60 -2.72 4.08
CA VAL A 110 2.76 -3.75 4.69
C VAL A 110 3.53 -5.06 4.90
N GLU A 111 4.21 -5.55 3.86
CA GLU A 111 4.96 -6.81 3.92
C GLU A 111 6.05 -6.78 5.00
N ARG A 112 6.65 -5.61 5.22
CA ARG A 112 7.73 -5.39 6.19
C ARG A 112 7.23 -4.90 7.55
N LYS A 113 5.91 -4.88 7.76
CA LYS A 113 5.25 -4.45 9.01
C LYS A 113 5.70 -3.06 9.47
N LYS A 114 5.81 -2.11 8.52
CA LYS A 114 6.22 -0.72 8.76
C LYS A 114 5.00 0.16 8.97
N GLU A 115 4.45 0.12 10.18
CA GLU A 115 3.17 0.76 10.51
C GLU A 115 3.15 2.26 10.15
N LYS A 116 4.22 2.99 10.48
CA LYS A 116 4.26 4.43 10.22
C LYS A 116 4.44 4.74 8.74
N ALA A 117 5.14 3.87 8.00
CA ALA A 117 5.25 4.00 6.56
C ALA A 117 3.90 3.76 5.88
N VAL A 118 3.13 2.77 6.35
CA VAL A 118 1.75 2.53 5.88
C VAL A 118 0.87 3.74 6.15
N ASP A 119 0.87 4.24 7.39
CA ASP A 119 0.10 5.44 7.78
C ASP A 119 0.44 6.63 6.89
N LEU A 120 1.73 6.89 6.67
CA LEU A 120 2.21 7.98 5.84
C LEU A 120 1.73 7.83 4.39
N LEU A 121 1.90 6.65 3.79
CA LEU A 121 1.50 6.39 2.41
C LEU A 121 -0.02 6.53 2.23
N ILE A 122 -0.81 5.94 3.13
CA ILE A 122 -2.28 6.05 3.08
C ILE A 122 -2.73 7.50 3.27
N THR A 123 -2.13 8.24 4.20
CA THR A 123 -2.44 9.66 4.42
C THR A 123 -2.08 10.53 3.20
N HIS A 124 -1.12 10.09 2.38
CA HIS A 124 -0.79 10.71 1.09
C HIS A 124 -1.57 10.10 -0.10
N ASN A 125 -2.69 9.43 0.18
CA ASN A 125 -3.63 8.86 -0.80
C ASN A 125 -3.06 7.72 -1.67
N ALA A 126 -2.11 6.94 -1.15
CA ALA A 126 -1.68 5.70 -1.79
C ALA A 126 -2.89 4.81 -2.10
N ASP A 127 -2.87 4.17 -3.27
CA ASP A 127 -3.94 3.28 -3.69
C ASP A 127 -3.71 1.87 -3.13
N ALA A 128 -4.50 1.51 -2.13
CA ALA A 128 -4.46 0.20 -1.48
C ALA A 128 -5.15 -0.91 -2.30
N THR A 129 -5.72 -0.59 -3.47
CA THR A 129 -6.40 -1.56 -4.35
C THR A 129 -5.51 -2.09 -5.47
N ILE A 130 -4.35 -1.47 -5.69
CA ILE A 130 -3.40 -1.90 -6.72
C ILE A 130 -2.96 -3.33 -6.46
N ARG A 131 -2.97 -4.14 -7.51
CA ARG A 131 -2.57 -5.54 -7.47
C ARG A 131 -1.18 -5.72 -8.08
N ASN A 132 -0.37 -6.55 -7.45
CA ASN A 132 0.91 -6.97 -7.99
C ASN A 132 0.73 -8.09 -9.06
N ASN A 133 1.83 -8.61 -9.61
CA ASN A 133 1.82 -9.65 -10.66
C ASN A 133 1.14 -10.96 -10.22
N LYS A 134 0.97 -11.17 -8.91
CA LYS A 134 0.29 -12.32 -8.32
C LYS A 134 -1.18 -12.04 -8.01
N GLY A 135 -1.71 -10.89 -8.43
CA GLY A 135 -3.09 -10.48 -8.13
C GLY A 135 -3.30 -10.02 -6.68
N LEU A 136 -2.24 -9.85 -5.89
CA LEU A 136 -2.31 -9.52 -4.47
C LEU A 136 -2.35 -8.00 -4.28
N THR A 137 -3.23 -7.50 -3.40
CA THR A 137 -3.22 -6.13 -2.89
C THR A 137 -2.20 -6.02 -1.74
N PRO A 138 -1.87 -4.80 -1.26
CA PRO A 138 -1.09 -4.65 -0.05
C PRO A 138 -1.71 -5.39 1.15
N LEU A 139 -3.03 -5.41 1.28
CA LEU A 139 -3.71 -6.09 2.39
C LEU A 139 -3.48 -7.61 2.34
N HIS A 140 -3.55 -8.23 1.16
CA HIS A 140 -3.26 -9.66 1.00
C HIS A 140 -1.85 -10.05 1.46
N LYS A 141 -0.87 -9.14 1.40
CA LYS A 141 0.49 -9.42 1.88
C LYS A 141 0.52 -9.67 3.39
N ILE A 142 -0.42 -9.15 4.19
CA ILE A 142 -0.50 -9.42 5.63
C ILE A 142 -0.75 -10.91 5.87
N LEU A 143 -1.71 -11.48 5.16
CA LEU A 143 -2.18 -12.84 5.36
C LEU A 143 -1.12 -13.88 4.94
N VAL A 144 -0.39 -13.59 3.86
CA VAL A 144 0.75 -14.43 3.41
C VAL A 144 1.86 -14.51 4.47
N ILE A 145 2.09 -13.43 5.24
CA ILE A 145 3.11 -13.41 6.31
C ILE A 145 2.68 -14.21 7.54
N GLU A 146 1.39 -14.36 7.76
CA GLU A 146 0.85 -15.17 8.86
C GLU A 146 0.87 -16.68 8.57
N GLY A 147 1.45 -17.09 7.44
CA GLY A 147 1.59 -18.50 7.07
C GLY A 147 0.34 -19.10 6.44
N MET A 148 -0.66 -18.27 6.11
CA MET A 148 -1.81 -18.68 5.32
C MET A 148 -1.33 -18.84 3.86
N GLN A 149 -1.17 -20.08 3.40
CA GLN A 149 -0.88 -20.37 2.01
C GLN A 149 -2.17 -20.23 1.20
N TYR A 150 -2.23 -19.25 0.30
CA TYR A 150 -3.33 -19.12 -0.64
C TYR A 150 -3.00 -19.74 -2.00
N THR A 151 -3.97 -20.41 -2.61
CA THR A 151 -3.90 -20.81 -4.03
C THR A 151 -4.34 -19.66 -4.95
N PRO A 152 -3.93 -19.66 -6.24
CA PRO A 152 -4.38 -18.68 -7.22
C PRO A 152 -5.92 -18.55 -7.33
N GLU A 153 -6.68 -19.63 -7.10
CA GLU A 153 -8.14 -19.60 -7.05
C GLU A 153 -8.67 -18.81 -5.83
N GLU A 154 -8.02 -18.97 -4.67
CA GLU A 154 -8.37 -18.23 -3.45
C GLU A 154 -8.05 -16.73 -3.57
N ILE A 155 -7.02 -16.37 -4.36
CA ILE A 155 -6.68 -14.98 -4.72
C ILE A 155 -7.79 -14.32 -5.56
N GLY A 156 -8.43 -15.09 -6.44
CA GLY A 156 -9.62 -14.66 -7.21
C GLY A 156 -10.84 -14.44 -6.32
N MET A 157 -11.06 -15.33 -5.34
CA MET A 157 -12.09 -15.19 -4.31
C MET A 157 -11.82 -14.01 -3.36
N THR A 158 -10.56 -13.63 -3.15
CA THR A 158 -10.22 -12.51 -2.27
C THR A 158 -10.66 -11.15 -2.81
N TYR A 159 -11.05 -11.03 -4.09
CA TYR A 159 -11.78 -9.86 -4.59
C TYR A 159 -13.11 -9.64 -3.84
N ILE A 160 -13.80 -10.74 -3.51
CA ILE A 160 -15.06 -10.75 -2.76
C ILE A 160 -14.77 -10.65 -1.25
N TYR A 161 -13.69 -11.27 -0.76
CA TYR A 161 -13.27 -11.15 0.63
C TYR A 161 -12.69 -9.78 0.96
N ASP A 162 -11.93 -9.06 0.13
CA ASP A 162 -11.41 -7.73 0.48
C ASP A 162 -12.56 -6.77 0.83
N LYS A 163 -13.69 -6.82 0.09
CA LYS A 163 -14.91 -6.06 0.40
C LYS A 163 -15.60 -6.52 1.70
N LYS A 164 -15.54 -7.82 2.04
CA LYS A 164 -16.28 -8.42 3.16
C LYS A 164 -15.45 -8.53 4.44
N LEU A 165 -14.16 -8.84 4.34
CA LEU A 165 -13.12 -8.88 5.37
C LEU A 165 -12.87 -7.49 5.94
N ALA A 166 -12.86 -6.45 5.11
CA ALA A 166 -12.90 -5.06 5.56
C ALA A 166 -14.09 -4.82 6.52
N LYS A 167 -15.29 -5.21 6.09
CA LYS A 167 -16.53 -5.10 6.86
C LYS A 167 -16.59 -6.02 8.09
N MET A 168 -15.96 -7.20 8.02
CA MET A 168 -15.82 -8.13 9.14
C MET A 168 -14.85 -7.60 10.19
N LEU A 169 -13.70 -7.06 9.79
CA LEU A 169 -12.71 -6.51 10.71
C LEU A 169 -13.24 -5.24 11.40
N GLU A 170 -14.04 -4.42 10.72
CA GLU A 170 -14.83 -3.34 11.34
C GLU A 170 -15.87 -3.87 12.34
N ALA A 171 -16.50 -5.02 12.05
CA ALA A 171 -17.49 -5.65 12.93
C ALA A 171 -16.90 -6.46 14.10
N ILE A 172 -15.64 -6.89 14.00
CA ILE A 172 -14.89 -7.64 15.02
C ILE A 172 -14.29 -6.70 16.09
N ASP A 173 -14.18 -5.40 15.82
CA ASP A 173 -13.69 -4.37 16.76
C ASP A 173 -14.68 -4.03 17.90
N GLY A 174 -15.41 -5.03 18.40
CA GLY A 174 -16.03 -4.98 19.72
C GLY A 174 -14.97 -4.89 20.83
N PRO A 175 -15.34 -4.48 22.05
CA PRO A 175 -14.42 -4.00 23.09
C PRO A 175 -13.35 -4.98 23.60
N ASP A 176 -13.37 -6.26 23.19
CA ASP A 176 -12.45 -7.29 23.67
C ASP A 176 -11.29 -7.56 22.69
N HIS A 177 -10.19 -6.85 22.99
CA HIS A 177 -8.90 -6.73 22.34
C HIS A 177 -8.08 -8.03 22.10
N ILE A 178 -8.45 -8.88 21.15
CA ILE A 178 -7.53 -9.95 20.65
C ILE A 178 -6.75 -9.49 19.41
N PHE A 179 -7.36 -8.72 18.51
CA PHE A 179 -6.71 -8.18 17.31
C PHE A 179 -5.94 -6.86 17.54
N SER A 180 -6.34 -6.05 18.54
CA SER A 180 -5.89 -4.66 18.71
C SER A 180 -4.40 -4.46 19.00
N LYS A 181 -3.66 -5.51 19.40
CA LYS A 181 -2.19 -5.43 19.57
C LYS A 181 -1.39 -5.86 18.34
N LYS A 182 -2.02 -6.50 17.35
CA LYS A 182 -1.34 -7.08 16.16
C LYS A 182 -1.75 -6.45 14.82
N THR A 183 -2.74 -5.56 14.77
CA THR A 183 -3.34 -5.09 13.50
C THR A 183 -3.49 -3.57 13.35
N ASN A 184 -2.54 -2.75 13.83
CA ASN A 184 -2.54 -1.32 13.49
C ASN A 184 -2.52 -1.10 11.97
N ILE A 185 -1.73 -1.88 11.23
CA ILE A 185 -1.63 -1.79 9.76
C ILE A 185 -2.96 -2.17 9.09
N ALA A 186 -3.55 -3.30 9.45
CA ALA A 186 -4.82 -3.73 8.87
C ALA A 186 -5.92 -2.71 9.22
N GLN A 187 -6.00 -2.25 10.47
CA GLN A 187 -6.96 -1.25 10.91
C GLN A 187 -6.78 0.08 10.16
N THR A 188 -5.55 0.54 9.95
CA THR A 188 -5.25 1.74 9.15
C THR A 188 -5.70 1.56 7.71
N LEU A 189 -5.36 0.43 7.08
CA LEU A 189 -5.74 0.14 5.69
C LEU A 189 -7.26 0.07 5.53
N ILE A 190 -7.96 -0.53 6.49
CA ILE A 190 -9.42 -0.64 6.51
C ILE A 190 -10.01 0.75 6.72
N THR A 191 -9.75 1.39 7.85
CA THR A 191 -10.39 2.66 8.21
C THR A 191 -10.12 3.78 7.21
N LYS A 192 -8.87 3.92 6.73
CA LYS A 192 -8.46 5.04 5.88
C LYS A 192 -8.41 4.69 4.40
N GLY A 193 -8.07 3.44 4.05
CA GLY A 193 -8.08 2.96 2.67
C GLY A 193 -9.49 2.68 2.14
N ASN A 194 -10.42 2.19 2.98
CA ASN A 194 -11.80 1.92 2.57
C ASN A 194 -12.60 3.19 2.30
N ALA A 195 -12.34 4.32 2.98
CA ALA A 195 -13.03 5.58 2.70
C ALA A 195 -12.93 6.00 1.22
N LYS A 196 -11.84 5.59 0.55
CA LYS A 196 -11.63 5.81 -0.90
C LYS A 196 -12.37 4.78 -1.77
N LEU A 197 -12.57 3.56 -1.28
CA LEU A 197 -13.39 2.50 -1.91
C LEU A 197 -14.89 2.77 -1.75
N ASP A 198 -15.35 3.25 -0.60
CA ASP A 198 -16.76 3.59 -0.33
C ASP A 198 -17.28 4.70 -1.27
N MET A 199 -16.40 5.64 -1.67
CA MET A 199 -16.70 6.62 -2.72
C MET A 199 -16.92 6.00 -4.11
N ILE A 200 -16.44 4.78 -4.34
CA ILE A 200 -16.53 4.04 -5.62
C ILE A 200 -17.70 3.02 -5.61
N ILE A 201 -18.12 2.55 -4.43
CA ILE A 201 -19.05 1.41 -4.24
C ILE A 201 -20.54 1.80 -4.19
N HIS A 202 -20.94 3.04 -4.45
CA HIS A 202 -22.36 3.46 -4.39
C HIS A 202 -23.31 2.81 -5.45
N HIS A 203 -22.89 1.75 -6.13
CA HIS A 203 -23.74 0.86 -6.93
C HIS A 203 -23.34 -0.61 -6.67
N GLU A 204 -24.24 -1.45 -6.12
CA GLU A 204 -24.47 -2.88 -6.51
C GLU A 204 -25.37 -3.68 -5.54
N ASP A 205 -26.01 -4.73 -6.11
CA ASP A 205 -27.35 -5.25 -5.78
C ASP A 205 -27.35 -6.69 -5.17
N SER A 206 -28.54 -7.22 -4.84
CA SER A 206 -28.77 -8.45 -4.03
C SER A 206 -28.29 -9.79 -4.61
N ASP A 207 -28.12 -9.89 -5.92
CA ASP A 207 -27.89 -11.18 -6.60
C ASP A 207 -26.48 -11.75 -6.37
N SER A 208 -25.52 -10.88 -6.05
CA SER A 208 -24.14 -11.28 -5.77
C SER A 208 -24.01 -12.11 -4.49
N TYR A 209 -24.87 -11.90 -3.50
CA TYR A 209 -24.79 -12.59 -2.21
C TYR A 209 -25.22 -14.06 -2.27
N LEU A 210 -26.34 -14.33 -2.95
CA LEU A 210 -26.89 -15.68 -3.07
C LEU A 210 -25.93 -16.61 -3.82
N ASN A 211 -25.24 -16.08 -4.82
CA ASN A 211 -24.23 -16.80 -5.58
C ASN A 211 -23.01 -17.19 -4.73
N ILE A 212 -22.60 -16.34 -3.77
CA ILE A 212 -21.46 -16.61 -2.89
C ILE A 212 -21.79 -17.70 -1.87
N TYR A 213 -22.99 -17.66 -1.28
CA TYR A 213 -23.41 -18.65 -0.29
C TYR A 213 -23.57 -20.05 -0.90
N GLU A 214 -24.26 -20.15 -2.03
CA GLU A 214 -24.47 -21.44 -2.71
C GLU A 214 -23.14 -22.01 -3.25
N TYR A 215 -22.24 -21.15 -3.71
CA TYR A 215 -20.90 -21.57 -4.13
C TYR A 215 -20.04 -22.07 -2.96
N ALA A 216 -19.99 -21.34 -1.84
CA ALA A 216 -19.24 -21.75 -0.65
C ALA A 216 -19.75 -23.09 -0.08
N LYS A 217 -21.07 -23.29 -0.11
CA LYS A 217 -21.71 -24.55 0.27
C LYS A 217 -21.34 -25.70 -0.67
N ALA A 218 -21.22 -25.44 -1.98
CA ALA A 218 -20.81 -26.44 -2.97
C ALA A 218 -19.33 -26.87 -2.85
N GLN A 219 -18.49 -26.07 -2.18
CA GLN A 219 -17.07 -26.35 -1.95
C GLN A 219 -16.79 -26.96 -0.57
N GLU A 220 -17.83 -27.44 0.13
CA GLU A 220 -17.73 -28.05 1.47
C GLU A 220 -16.99 -27.17 2.50
N VAL A 221 -17.11 -25.84 2.35
CA VAL A 221 -16.54 -24.87 3.29
C VAL A 221 -17.09 -25.15 4.70
N PRO A 222 -16.24 -25.14 5.74
CA PRO A 222 -16.66 -25.43 7.11
C PRO A 222 -17.89 -24.64 7.55
N TYR A 223 -18.78 -25.32 8.29
CA TYR A 223 -20.09 -24.80 8.66
C TYR A 223 -20.01 -23.45 9.39
N GLU A 224 -19.00 -23.26 10.23
CA GLU A 224 -18.75 -22.04 10.99
C GLU A 224 -18.53 -20.81 10.09
N ILE A 225 -17.94 -21.03 8.91
CA ILE A 225 -17.71 -19.99 7.90
C ILE A 225 -19.00 -19.73 7.10
N LEU A 226 -19.78 -20.77 6.80
CA LEU A 226 -21.08 -20.63 6.14
C LEU A 226 -22.10 -19.90 7.03
N ASP A 227 -22.12 -20.19 8.33
CA ASP A 227 -22.98 -19.57 9.32
C ASP A 227 -22.61 -18.09 9.50
N PHE A 228 -21.31 -17.79 9.55
CA PHE A 228 -20.81 -16.42 9.54
C PHE A 228 -21.24 -15.65 8.27
N ILE A 229 -21.11 -16.27 7.09
CA ILE A 229 -21.52 -15.67 5.82
C ILE A 229 -23.01 -15.32 5.82
N LYS A 230 -23.82 -16.20 6.41
CA LYS A 230 -25.28 -16.06 6.56
C LYS A 230 -25.66 -14.95 7.53
N GLU A 231 -25.11 -14.95 8.73
CA GLU A 231 -25.38 -13.92 9.74
C GLU A 231 -25.00 -12.52 9.26
N ALA A 232 -23.85 -12.39 8.58
CA ALA A 232 -23.40 -11.10 8.04
C ALA A 232 -24.38 -10.50 7.01
N TRP A 233 -25.12 -11.33 6.29
CA TRP A 233 -26.15 -10.88 5.35
C TRP A 233 -27.46 -10.54 6.00
N GLU A 234 -27.89 -11.33 6.97
CA GLU A 234 -29.09 -11.02 7.74
C GLU A 234 -28.94 -9.67 8.42
N ARG A 235 -27.75 -9.37 8.97
CA ARG A 235 -27.41 -8.05 9.53
C ARG A 235 -27.39 -6.94 8.47
N PHE A 236 -26.88 -7.21 7.27
CA PHE A 236 -26.89 -6.24 6.17
C PHE A 236 -28.32 -5.91 5.70
N GLN A 237 -29.16 -6.93 5.53
CA GLN A 237 -30.57 -6.78 5.21
C GLN A 237 -31.30 -5.99 6.29
N GLN A 238 -31.05 -6.30 7.57
CA GLN A 238 -31.57 -5.51 8.69
C GLN A 238 -31.11 -4.05 8.62
N ALA A 239 -29.82 -3.79 8.40
CA ALA A 239 -29.28 -2.43 8.29
C ALA A 239 -29.91 -1.62 7.14
N GLN A 240 -30.27 -2.24 6.02
CA GLN A 240 -31.00 -1.59 4.93
C GLN A 240 -32.47 -1.28 5.28
N THR A 241 -33.08 -2.05 6.17
CA THR A 241 -34.48 -1.82 6.61
C THR A 241 -34.63 -0.78 7.74
N VAL A 242 -33.53 -0.38 8.40
CA VAL A 242 -33.56 0.53 9.56
C VAL A 242 -33.48 2.03 9.18
N THR A 243 -33.41 2.37 7.89
CA THR A 243 -33.76 3.72 7.41
C THR A 243 -35.16 3.78 6.81
N PRO A 244 -36.20 4.03 7.63
CA PRO A 244 -37.39 4.70 7.15
C PRO A 244 -37.80 5.82 8.13
N ALA A 245 -37.33 7.05 7.89
CA ALA A 245 -38.02 8.31 8.21
C ALA A 245 -37.03 9.50 8.27
N LEU A 246 -36.68 10.10 7.13
CA LEU A 246 -36.25 11.52 7.12
C LEU A 246 -36.26 12.16 5.72
N THR A 247 -37.20 11.80 4.85
CA THR A 247 -37.26 12.41 3.50
C THR A 247 -38.66 12.67 2.97
N VAL A 248 -39.60 13.13 3.81
CA VAL A 248 -40.79 13.86 3.34
C VAL A 248 -41.16 14.94 4.34
N PHE A 249 -40.37 16.03 4.43
CA PHE A 249 -40.85 17.30 5.01
C PHE A 249 -40.14 18.54 4.45
N PHE A 250 -39.69 18.49 3.20
CA PHE A 250 -39.44 19.70 2.41
C PHE A 250 -40.04 19.51 1.02
N LEU A 251 -41.33 19.82 0.91
CA LEU A 251 -41.94 20.53 -0.22
C LEU A 251 -43.39 20.86 0.15
N ILE A 252 -43.61 22.16 0.37
CA ILE A 252 -44.85 22.92 0.65
C ILE A 252 -45.37 22.83 2.09
#